data_AF-A0A9N9WMR1-F1
#
_entry.id   AF-A0A9N9WMR1-F1
#
_cell.length_a   1.000
_cell.length_b   1.000
_cell.length_c   1.000
_cell.angle_alpha   90.00
_cell.angle_beta   90.00
_cell.angle_gamma   90.00
#
_symmetry.space_group_name_H-M   'P 1'
#
loop_
_entity.id
_entity.type
_entity.pdbx_description
1 polymer ?
#
loop_
_entity_poly.entity_id
_entity_poly.type
_entity_poly.pdbx_seq_one_letter_code
_entity_poly.pdbx_strand_id
1 'polypeptide(L)' 'MPNGNNIHNKGTNSQGNEYTAYENGKYRYTNPRAEGQAPTRYFNDGKGHSFYRQPGPDGYSFHENANQGFRDYKPNNPKK' A
#
# COMPACT_ATOMS: atom_id res chain seq x y z
N MET A 1 -7.72 -18.40 -15.08
CA MET A 1 -6.28 -18.08 -15.17
C MET A 1 -5.77 -17.84 -13.75
N PRO A 2 -4.85 -18.64 -13.20
CA PRO A 2 -4.23 -18.29 -11.93
C PRO A 2 -3.31 -17.10 -12.19
N ASN A 3 -3.76 -15.90 -11.82
CA ASN A 3 -2.94 -14.68 -11.81
C ASN A 3 -1.92 -14.83 -10.66
N GLY A 4 -0.91 -15.68 -10.88
CA GLY A 4 0.08 -16.06 -9.88
C GLY A 4 0.98 -14.89 -9.55
N ASN A 5 0.60 -14.10 -8.54
CA ASN A 5 1.53 -13.19 -7.90
C ASN A 5 2.51 -14.01 -7.06
N ASN A 6 3.52 -14.59 -7.72
CA ASN A 6 4.61 -15.28 -7.03
C ASN A 6 5.36 -14.27 -6.17
N ILE A 7 5.49 -14.59 -4.88
CA ILE A 7 6.23 -13.77 -3.93
C ILE A 7 7.72 -14.03 -4.17
N HIS A 8 8.45 -12.99 -4.55
CA HIS A 8 9.89 -13.04 -4.69
C HIS A 8 10.57 -12.95 -3.32
N ASN A 9 10.12 -12.01 -2.48
CA ASN A 9 10.67 -11.81 -1.15
C ASN A 9 9.59 -11.28 -0.20
N LYS A 10 9.64 -11.64 1.07
CA LYS A 10 8.81 -11.06 2.13
C LYS A 10 9.60 -11.03 3.42
N GLY A 11 9.32 -10.05 4.26
CA GLY A 11 9.94 -9.96 5.57
C GLY A 11 9.51 -8.73 6.32
N THR A 12 10.25 -8.43 7.37
CA THR A 12 10.06 -7.23 8.18
C THR A 12 11.33 -6.39 8.08
N ASN A 13 11.20 -5.10 7.82
CA ASN A 13 12.36 -4.21 7.79
C ASN A 13 12.78 -3.80 9.22
N SER A 14 13.92 -3.12 9.34
CA SER A 14 14.44 -2.62 10.61
C SER A 14 13.50 -1.68 11.37
N GLN A 15 12.50 -1.13 10.69
CA GLN A 15 11.47 -0.26 11.26
C GLN A 15 10.21 -1.03 11.69
N GLY A 16 10.21 -2.36 11.63
CA GLY A 16 9.09 -3.21 12.06
C GLY A 16 7.96 -3.32 11.04
N ASN A 17 8.17 -2.87 9.80
CA ASN A 17 7.14 -2.92 8.77
C ASN A 17 7.26 -4.19 7.94
N GLU A 18 6.12 -4.80 7.65
CA GLU A 18 6.05 -5.97 6.80
C GLU A 18 6.09 -5.56 5.33
N TYR A 19 6.92 -6.21 4.54
CA TYR A 19 6.98 -6.01 3.11
C TYR A 19 6.81 -7.31 2.34
N THR A 20 6.34 -7.20 1.11
CA THR A 20 6.20 -8.31 0.17
C THR A 20 6.53 -7.80 -1.23
N ALA A 21 7.65 -8.26 -1.77
CA ALA A 21 8.03 -8.08 -3.17
C ALA A 21 7.59 -9.29 -3.98
N TYR A 22 7.06 -9.06 -5.17
CA TYR A 22 6.62 -10.10 -6.10
C TYR A 22 7.56 -10.14 -7.31
N GLU A 23 7.65 -11.30 -7.98
CA GLU A 23 8.58 -11.49 -9.11
C GLU A 23 8.30 -10.56 -10.30
N ASN A 24 7.06 -10.09 -10.42
CA ASN A 24 6.62 -9.18 -11.47
C ASN A 24 6.88 -7.70 -11.16
N GLY A 25 7.75 -7.39 -10.19
CA GLY A 25 8.07 -6.02 -9.78
C GLY A 25 7.01 -5.35 -8.91
N LYS A 26 5.89 -6.03 -8.60
CA LYS A 26 4.91 -5.52 -7.63
C LYS A 26 5.53 -5.50 -6.25
N TYR A 27 5.10 -4.55 -5.43
CA TYR A 27 5.53 -4.44 -4.05
C TYR A 27 4.36 -4.08 -3.15
N ARG A 28 4.29 -4.68 -1.97
CA ARG A 28 3.33 -4.36 -0.92
C ARG A 28 4.07 -4.07 0.37
N TYR A 29 3.57 -3.10 1.11
CA TYR A 29 4.02 -2.77 2.44
C TYR A 29 2.82 -2.72 3.40
N THR A 30 3.00 -3.24 4.60
CA THR A 30 2.07 -3.14 5.71
C THR A 30 2.82 -2.57 6.90
N ASN A 31 2.40 -1.41 7.38
CA ASN A 31 2.92 -0.86 8.62
C ASN A 31 1.95 -1.21 9.76
N PRO A 32 2.32 -2.14 10.65
CA PRO A 32 1.52 -2.45 11.83
C PRO A 32 1.44 -1.22 12.74
N ARG A 33 0.26 -0.97 13.30
CA ARG A 33 0.05 0.12 14.26
C ARG A 33 -0.21 -0.45 15.64
N ALA A 34 -0.23 0.44 16.65
CA ALA A 34 -0.56 0.08 18.02
C ALA A 34 -1.85 -0.74 18.10
N GLU A 35 -1.94 -1.57 19.15
CA GLU A 35 -3.09 -2.44 19.39
C GLU A 35 -4.42 -1.68 19.31
N GLY A 36 -5.38 -2.23 18.58
CA GLY A 36 -6.66 -1.57 18.29
C GLY A 36 -6.68 -0.64 17.08
N GLN A 37 -5.53 -0.36 16.43
CA GLN A 37 -5.49 0.38 15.17
C GLN A 37 -5.26 -0.54 13.97
N ALA A 38 -6.04 -0.32 12.91
CA ALA A 38 -5.83 -1.02 11.65
C ALA A 38 -4.48 -0.60 11.01
N PRO A 39 -3.73 -1.53 10.40
CA PRO A 39 -2.44 -1.23 9.81
C PRO A 39 -2.58 -0.35 8.57
N THR A 40 -1.59 0.49 8.30
CA THR A 40 -1.52 1.21 7.03
C THR A 40 -0.95 0.28 5.96
N ARG A 41 -1.44 0.43 4.72
CA ARG A 41 -1.04 -0.43 3.60
C ARG A 41 -0.61 0.42 2.43
N TYR A 42 0.45 0.00 1.77
CA TYR A 42 0.90 0.52 0.50
C TYR A 42 1.05 -0.63 -0.50
N PHE A 43 0.70 -0.38 -1.75
CA PHE A 43 0.83 -1.34 -2.84
C PHE A 43 1.28 -0.61 -4.10
N ASN A 44 2.30 -1.11 -4.76
CA ASN A 44 2.75 -0.67 -6.06
C ASN A 44 2.62 -1.85 -7.04
N ASP A 45 2.09 -1.59 -8.21
CA ASP A 45 1.81 -2.63 -9.19
C ASP A 45 3.00 -2.97 -10.11
N GLY A 46 4.15 -2.32 -9.90
CA GLY A 46 5.36 -2.45 -10.72
C GLY A 46 5.25 -1.80 -12.10
N LYS A 47 4.13 -1.14 -12.41
CA LYS A 47 3.80 -0.58 -13.74
C LYS A 47 3.43 0.89 -13.70
N GLY A 48 3.77 1.57 -12.61
CA GLY A 48 3.54 3.00 -12.43
C GLY A 48 2.23 3.34 -11.71
N HIS A 49 1.51 2.35 -11.15
CA HIS A 49 0.42 2.62 -10.22
C HIS A 49 0.81 2.31 -8.78
N SER A 50 0.46 3.22 -7.88
CA SER A 50 0.64 3.04 -6.43
C SER A 50 -0.65 3.35 -5.69
N PHE A 51 -0.91 2.59 -4.64
CA PHE A 51 -2.09 2.71 -3.80
C PHE A 51 -1.64 2.77 -2.35
N TYR A 52 -2.21 3.70 -1.60
CA TYR A 52 -1.97 3.81 -0.16
C TYR A 52 -3.29 3.88 0.58
N ARG A 53 -3.33 3.30 1.76
CA ARG A 53 -4.46 3.37 2.67
C ARG A 53 -3.98 3.44 4.11
N GLN A 54 -4.25 4.58 4.75
CA GLN A 54 -4.20 4.74 6.19
C GLN A 54 -5.64 4.65 6.72
N PRO A 55 -6.05 3.57 7.38
CA PRO A 55 -7.37 3.49 8.01
C PRO A 55 -7.48 4.46 9.21
N GLY A 56 -8.72 4.77 9.62
CA GLY A 56 -9.02 5.65 10.75
C GLY A 56 -9.81 6.90 10.35
N PRO A 57 -10.37 7.63 11.33
CA PRO A 57 -11.19 8.83 11.13
C PRO A 57 -10.40 9.99 10.49
N ASP A 58 -9.13 10.15 10.89
CA ASP A 58 -8.16 11.07 10.28
C ASP A 58 -7.30 10.38 9.21
N GLY A 59 -7.76 9.21 8.74
CA GLY A 59 -7.09 8.43 7.72
C GLY A 59 -7.33 8.99 6.32
N TYR A 60 -6.42 8.67 5.42
CA TYR A 60 -6.55 8.97 3.99
C TYR A 60 -6.07 7.79 3.16
N SER A 61 -6.48 7.80 1.91
CA SER A 61 -5.99 6.91 0.87
C SER A 61 -5.48 7.75 -0.29
N PHE A 62 -4.57 7.21 -1.08
CA PHE A 62 -4.27 7.80 -2.38
C PHE A 62 -4.12 6.74 -3.44
N HIS A 63 -4.38 7.16 -4.68
CA HIS A 63 -4.00 6.45 -5.88
C HIS A 63 -3.08 7.34 -6.70
N GLU A 64 -1.91 6.82 -7.03
CA GLU A 64 -0.93 7.45 -7.90
C GLU A 64 -0.89 6.72 -9.23
N ASN A 65 -0.82 7.51 -10.31
CA ASN A 65 -0.39 7.05 -11.61
C ASN A 65 0.86 7.84 -12.02
N ALA A 66 2.03 7.28 -11.76
CA ALA A 66 3.32 7.88 -12.05
C ALA A 66 3.51 8.11 -13.56
N ASN A 67 2.93 7.26 -14.42
CA ASN A 67 2.99 7.44 -15.87
C ASN A 67 2.23 8.69 -16.35
N GLN A 68 1.24 9.14 -15.57
CA GLN A 68 0.43 10.33 -15.84
C GLN A 68 0.79 11.51 -14.92
N GLY A 69 1.80 11.34 -14.06
CA GLY A 69 2.32 12.40 -13.18
C GLY A 69 1.33 12.89 -12.11
N PHE A 70 0.29 12.12 -11.77
CA PHE A 70 -0.69 12.56 -10.77
C PHE A 70 -0.82 11.59 -9.59
N ARG A 71 -1.22 12.16 -8.44
CA ARG A 71 -1.59 11.44 -7.23
C ARG A 71 -2.89 12.03 -6.68
N ASP A 72 -3.93 11.20 -6.64
CA ASP A 72 -5.27 11.54 -6.14
C ASP A 72 -5.40 11.14 -4.67
N TYR A 73 -5.68 12.10 -3.80
CA TYR A 73 -5.82 11.89 -2.36
C TYR A 73 -7.28 11.90 -1.96
N LYS A 74 -7.70 10.89 -1.18
CA LYS A 74 -9.06 10.77 -0.65
C LYS A 74 -9.03 10.60 0.87
N PRO A 75 -9.57 11.54 1.64
CA PRO A 75 -9.79 11.32 3.07
C PRO A 75 -10.76 10.14 3.24
N ASN A 76 -10.53 9.29 4.23
CA ASN A 76 -11.42 8.15 4.50
C ASN A 76 -12.79 8.61 4.98
N ASN A 77 -12.83 9.76 5.66
CA ASN A 77 -14.05 10.40 6.11
C ASN A 77 -14.11 11.78 5.46
N PRO A 78 -14.72 11.91 4.26
CA PRO A 78 -15.02 13.23 3.73
C PRO A 78 -15.98 13.87 4.73
N LYS A 79 -15.53 14.91 5.47
CA LYS A 79 -16.41 15.70 6.32
C LYS A 79 -17.59 16.13 5.43
N LYS A 80 -18.77 15.61 5.74
CA LYS A 80 -20.05 15.95 5.08
C LYS A 80 -20.49 17.34 5.49
#